data_AF-A0AAV2AUN3-F1
#
_entry.id   AF-A0AAV2AUN3-F1
#
_cell.length_a   1.000
_cell.length_b   1.000
_cell.length_c   1.000
_cell.angle_alpha   90.00
_cell.angle_beta   90.00
_cell.angle_gamma   90.00
#
_symmetry.space_group_name_H-M   'P 1'
#
loop_
_entity.id
_entity.type
_entity.pdbx_description
1 polymer ?
#
loop_
_entity_poly.entity_id
_entity_poly.type
_entity_poly.pdbx_seq_one_letter_code
_entity_poly.pdbx_strand_id
1 'polypeptide(L)'
;MCVGFCWGLNNLHLNPSFYMAIIFAINTPIHVIMYTYYGLAAIGPHMQKYLWWKKHLTRLQIGQLVFILCYMIHGFLTGCEELGRIELYALVYAIMTLILFLNFYRKYKKK
;
A
#
# COMPACT_ATOMS: atom_id res chain seq x y z
N MET A 1 -1.54 24.05 -12.51
CA MET A 1 -1.46 22.63 -12.13
C MET A 1 -0.82 21.73 -13.21
N CYS A 2 -0.70 22.13 -14.48
CA CYS A 2 0.11 21.38 -15.46
C CYS A 2 1.55 21.92 -15.62
N VAL A 3 1.81 23.18 -15.25
CA VAL A 3 3.14 23.81 -15.47
C VAL A 3 4.18 23.41 -14.41
N GLY A 4 3.75 23.08 -13.19
CA GLY A 4 4.64 22.55 -12.13
C GLY A 4 5.09 21.11 -12.36
N PHE A 5 4.31 20.33 -13.13
CA PHE A 5 4.60 18.93 -13.43
C PHE A 5 5.71 18.79 -14.49
N CYS A 6 5.79 19.72 -15.46
CA CYS A 6 6.86 19.73 -16.47
C CYS A 6 8.17 20.34 -15.98
N TRP A 7 8.16 21.27 -15.01
CA TRP A 7 9.40 21.86 -14.49
C TRP A 7 10.11 20.95 -13.47
N GLY A 8 9.34 20.13 -12.73
CA GLY A 8 9.87 19.09 -11.85
C GLY A 8 10.47 17.88 -12.58
N LEU A 9 10.07 17.64 -13.84
CA LEU A 9 10.55 16.52 -14.66
C LEU A 9 11.98 16.70 -15.19
N ASN A 10 12.50 17.94 -15.22
CA ASN A 10 13.83 18.21 -15.80
C ASN A 10 14.98 18.14 -14.77
N ASN A 11 14.67 17.90 -13.49
CA ASN A 11 15.63 17.56 -12.43
C ASN A 11 15.54 16.08 -12.00
N LEU A 12 14.79 15.28 -12.77
CA LEU A 12 14.38 13.91 -12.47
C LEU A 12 15.49 12.88 -12.76
N HIS A 13 16.70 13.13 -12.25
CA HIS A 13 17.81 12.18 -12.33
C HIS A 13 18.44 11.83 -10.99
N LEU A 14 17.99 12.42 -9.88
CA LEU A 14 18.50 12.12 -8.55
C LEU A 14 17.35 12.29 -7.57
N ASN A 15 16.78 11.19 -7.05
CA ASN A 15 16.61 10.98 -5.60
C ASN A 15 15.62 9.81 -5.33
N PRO A 16 16.08 8.69 -4.74
CA PRO A 16 15.21 7.59 -4.26
C PRO A 16 14.13 8.07 -3.26
N SER A 17 14.29 9.27 -2.69
CA SER A 17 13.34 9.91 -1.78
C SER A 17 11.98 10.22 -2.41
N PHE A 18 11.91 10.58 -3.70
CA PHE A 18 10.63 10.92 -4.34
C PHE A 18 9.79 9.67 -4.64
N TYR A 19 10.47 8.61 -5.07
CA TYR A 19 9.88 7.31 -5.33
C TYR A 19 9.21 6.72 -4.07
N MET A 20 9.92 6.77 -2.94
CA MET A 20 9.39 6.38 -1.62
C MET A 20 8.22 7.27 -1.18
N ALA A 21 8.30 8.58 -1.42
CA ALA A 21 7.23 9.51 -1.05
C ALA A 21 5.90 9.19 -1.75
N ILE A 22 5.94 8.79 -3.03
CA ILE A 22 4.74 8.37 -3.78
C ILE A 22 4.13 7.10 -3.16
N ILE A 23 4.96 6.12 -2.80
CA ILE A 23 4.50 4.88 -2.15
C ILE A 23 3.80 5.18 -0.84
N PHE A 24 4.37 6.04 0.01
CA PHE A 24 3.77 6.45 1.28
C PHE A 24 2.47 7.23 1.07
N ALA A 25 2.42 8.11 0.07
CA ALA A 25 1.22 8.89 -0.24
C ALA A 25 0.03 8.00 -0.64
N ILE A 26 0.28 6.87 -1.30
CA ILE A 26 -0.76 5.88 -1.67
C ILE A 26 -1.15 5.00 -0.46
N ASN A 27 -0.21 4.74 0.44
CA ASN A 27 -0.41 3.90 1.63
C ASN A 27 -1.30 4.56 2.68
N THR A 28 -0.98 5.81 3.03
CA THR A 28 -1.61 6.56 4.11
C THR A 28 -3.14 6.64 4.03
N PRO A 29 -3.80 6.94 2.88
CA PRO A 29 -5.26 7.09 2.85
C PRO A 29 -5.98 5.78 3.18
N ILE A 30 -5.49 4.65 2.70
CA ILE A 30 -6.11 3.34 2.95
C ILE A 30 -5.87 2.91 4.39
N HIS A 31 -4.70 3.22 4.93
CA HIS A 31 -4.38 3.04 6.35
C HIS A 31 -5.31 3.87 7.22
N VAL A 32 -5.50 5.16 6.92
CA VAL A 32 -6.43 6.04 7.65
C VAL A 32 -7.83 5.40 7.72
N ILE A 33 -8.38 4.94 6.59
CA ILE A 33 -9.70 4.29 6.56
C ILE A 33 -9.72 3.02 7.44
N MET A 34 -8.66 2.22 7.42
CA MET A 34 -8.55 1.01 8.24
C MET A 34 -8.48 1.33 9.74
N TYR A 35 -7.69 2.32 10.17
CA TYR A 35 -7.64 2.70 11.59
C TYR A 35 -8.92 3.36 12.06
N THR A 36 -9.57 4.15 11.19
CA THR A 36 -10.90 4.67 11.48
C THR A 36 -11.88 3.52 11.72
N TYR A 37 -11.88 2.48 10.89
CA TYR A 37 -12.71 1.30 11.11
C TYR A 37 -12.41 0.60 12.45
N TYR A 38 -11.14 0.46 12.85
CA TYR A 38 -10.79 -0.11 14.15
C TYR A 38 -11.18 0.79 15.33
N GLY A 39 -11.07 2.11 15.18
CA GLY A 39 -11.54 3.09 16.15
C GLY A 39 -13.05 2.97 16.37
N LEU A 40 -13.85 2.91 15.29
CA LEU A 40 -15.29 2.69 15.40
C LEU A 40 -15.65 1.33 16.01
N ALA A 41 -14.85 0.29 15.74
CA ALA A 41 -15.04 -1.03 16.34
C ALA A 41 -14.77 -1.07 17.85
N ALA A 42 -13.94 -0.16 18.37
CA ALA A 42 -13.61 -0.05 19.79
C ALA A 42 -14.64 0.74 20.62
N ILE A 43 -15.45 1.60 19.98
CA ILE A 43 -16.47 2.45 20.65
C ILE A 43 -17.63 1.63 21.26
N GLY A 44 -17.82 0.37 20.86
CA GLY A 44 -18.68 -0.57 21.57
C GLY A 44 -19.46 -1.54 20.67
N PRO A 45 -20.14 -2.54 21.27
CA PRO A 45 -20.84 -3.62 20.56
C PRO A 45 -22.02 -3.11 19.70
N HIS A 46 -22.58 -1.92 20.02
CA HIS A 46 -23.63 -1.30 19.23
C HIS A 46 -23.16 -0.89 17.82
N MET A 47 -21.92 -0.40 17.71
CA MET A 47 -21.34 0.02 16.42
C MET A 47 -20.87 -1.16 15.58
N GLN A 48 -20.59 -2.32 16.21
CA GLN A 48 -20.16 -3.52 15.49
C GLN A 48 -21.20 -4.05 14.50
N LYS A 49 -22.49 -3.77 14.74
CA LYS A 49 -23.59 -4.15 13.85
C LYS A 49 -23.50 -3.47 12.47
N TYR A 50 -22.89 -2.29 12.39
CA TYR A 50 -22.73 -1.53 11.14
C TYR A 50 -21.40 -1.84 10.41
N LEU A 51 -20.54 -2.69 10.96
CA LEU A 51 -19.19 -2.97 10.42
C LEU A 51 -19.17 -4.02 9.28
N TRP A 52 -20.28 -4.24 8.58
CA TRP A 52 -20.41 -5.23 7.49
C TRP A 52 -19.41 -5.04 6.33
N TRP A 53 -18.87 -3.84 6.15
CA TRP A 53 -17.94 -3.43 5.09
C TRP A 53 -16.49 -3.84 5.34
N LYS A 54 -16.20 -4.58 6.42
CA LYS A 54 -14.88 -5.19 6.68
C LYS A 54 -14.30 -5.92 5.45
N LYS A 55 -15.17 -6.61 4.70
CA LYS A 55 -14.79 -7.33 3.46
C LYS A 55 -14.14 -6.41 2.42
N HIS A 56 -14.66 -5.20 2.27
CA HIS A 56 -14.18 -4.22 1.29
C HIS A 56 -12.84 -3.65 1.73
N LEU A 57 -12.65 -3.39 3.02
CA LEU A 57 -11.38 -2.90 3.57
C LEU A 57 -10.22 -3.87 3.31
N THR A 58 -10.42 -5.17 3.57
CA THR A 58 -9.39 -6.17 3.28
C THR A 58 -9.07 -6.27 1.78
N ARG A 59 -10.07 -6.14 0.91
CA ARG A 59 -9.85 -6.10 -0.55
C ARG A 59 -9.07 -4.85 -0.99
N LEU A 60 -9.39 -3.69 -0.40
CA LEU A 60 -8.68 -2.44 -0.67
C LEU A 60 -7.21 -2.51 -0.23
N GLN A 61 -6.93 -3.05 0.96
CA GLN A 61 -5.56 -3.25 1.46
C GLN A 61 -4.74 -4.20 0.57
N ILE A 62 -5.33 -5.31 0.11
CA ILE A 62 -4.66 -6.23 -0.82
C ILE A 62 -4.38 -5.52 -2.15
N GLY A 63 -5.35 -4.80 -2.69
CA GLY A 63 -5.19 -4.06 -3.96
C GLY A 63 -4.05 -3.04 -3.89
N GLN A 64 -3.99 -2.28 -2.79
CA GLN A 64 -2.90 -1.34 -2.54
C GLN A 64 -1.53 -2.00 -2.45
N LEU A 65 -1.42 -3.11 -1.72
CA LEU A 65 -0.15 -3.82 -1.56
C LEU A 65 0.36 -4.38 -2.90
N VAL A 66 -0.54 -4.91 -3.73
CA VAL A 66 -0.22 -5.37 -5.10
C VAL A 66 0.21 -4.20 -5.98
N PHE A 67 -0.51 -3.07 -5.93
CA PHE A 67 -0.16 -1.89 -6.71
C PHE A 67 1.24 -1.36 -6.36
N ILE A 68 1.56 -1.28 -5.08
CA ILE A 68 2.87 -0.85 -4.59
C ILE A 68 3.95 -1.84 -5.01
N LEU A 69 3.72 -3.16 -4.88
CA LEU A 69 4.66 -4.18 -5.36
C LEU A 69 4.94 -4.06 -6.87
N CYS A 70 3.90 -3.82 -7.68
CA CYS A 70 4.08 -3.58 -9.12
C CYS A 70 4.88 -2.30 -9.40
N TYR A 71 4.65 -1.24 -8.64
CA TYR A 71 5.41 0.01 -8.74
C TYR A 71 6.91 -0.21 -8.42
N MET A 72 7.21 -0.99 -7.37
CA MET A 72 8.58 -1.44 -7.00
C MET A 72 9.26 -2.23 -8.09
N ILE A 73 8.58 -3.22 -8.65
CA ILE A 73 9.13 -4.03 -9.73
C ILE A 73 9.36 -3.18 -10.99
N HIS A 74 8.48 -2.22 -11.28
CA HIS A 74 8.62 -1.35 -12.44
C HIS A 74 9.79 -0.36 -12.29
N GLY A 75 9.99 0.22 -11.11
CA GLY A 75 11.16 1.04 -10.78
C GLY A 75 12.47 0.25 -10.94
N PHE A 76 12.47 -1.01 -10.49
CA PHE A 76 13.60 -1.91 -10.62
C PHE A 76 13.94 -2.27 -12.09
N LEU A 77 12.93 -2.59 -12.91
CA LEU A 77 13.12 -2.93 -14.33
C LEU A 77 13.62 -1.76 -15.18
N THR A 78 13.31 -0.52 -14.78
CA THR A 78 13.75 0.69 -15.48
C THR A 78 15.21 1.04 -15.15
N GLY A 79 15.85 0.33 -14.21
CA GLY A 79 17.25 0.55 -13.84
C GLY A 79 17.51 1.87 -13.11
N CYS A 80 16.46 2.52 -12.61
CA CYS A 80 16.56 3.82 -11.93
C CYS A 80 16.93 3.70 -10.45
N GLU A 81 16.81 2.50 -9.87
CA GLU A 81 17.22 2.15 -8.49
C GLU A 81 18.18 0.97 -8.50
N GLU A 82 19.29 1.08 -7.77
CA GLU A 82 20.20 -0.04 -7.55
C GLU A 82 19.59 -1.04 -6.56
N LEU A 83 19.78 -2.34 -6.82
CA LEU A 83 19.30 -3.44 -5.97
C LEU A 83 20.10 -3.50 -4.66
N GLY A 84 19.85 -2.55 -3.77
CA GLY A 84 20.44 -2.48 -2.44
C GLY A 84 19.86 -3.50 -1.47
N ARG A 85 20.57 -3.75 -0.36
CA ARG A 85 20.10 -4.65 0.71
C ARG A 85 18.76 -4.22 1.31
N ILE A 86 18.52 -2.91 1.42
CA ILE A 86 17.30 -2.34 2.03
C ILE A 86 16.08 -2.63 1.16
N GLU A 87 16.18 -2.42 -0.15
CA GLU A 87 15.11 -2.70 -1.11
C GLU A 87 14.74 -4.18 -1.16
N LEU A 88 15.75 -5.07 -1.08
CA LEU A 88 15.52 -6.51 -0.98
C LEU A 88 14.72 -6.88 0.27
N TYR A 89 15.08 -6.32 1.44
CA TYR A 89 14.32 -6.55 2.68
C TYR A 89 12.89 -6.02 2.59
N ALA A 90 12.68 -4.84 1.98
CA ALA A 90 11.36 -4.26 1.77
C ALA A 90 10.48 -5.15 0.87
N LEU A 91 11.05 -5.68 -0.21
CA LEU A 91 10.37 -6.60 -1.12
C LEU A 91 9.98 -7.91 -0.43
N VAL A 92 10.89 -8.52 0.33
CA VAL A 92 10.60 -9.74 1.10
C VAL A 92 9.49 -9.48 2.12
N TYR A 93 9.53 -8.36 2.84
CA TYR A 93 8.51 -7.97 3.80
C TYR A 93 7.14 -7.76 3.15
N ALA A 94 7.10 -7.09 2.00
CA ALA A 94 5.87 -6.87 1.24
C ALA A 94 5.26 -8.20 0.74
N ILE A 95 6.08 -9.15 0.26
CA ILE A 95 5.62 -10.48 -0.15
C ILE A 95 5.08 -11.27 1.04
N MET A 96 5.77 -11.28 2.19
CA MET A 96 5.29 -11.96 3.39
C MET A 96 3.92 -11.42 3.84
N THR A 97 3.78 -10.10 3.83
CA THR A 97 2.53 -9.42 4.18
C THR A 97 1.41 -9.77 3.19
N LEU A 98 1.71 -9.84 1.89
CA LEU A 98 0.76 -10.25 0.85
C LEU A 98 0.24 -11.67 1.09
N ILE A 99 1.13 -12.62 1.37
CA ILE A 99 0.77 -14.02 1.65
C ILE A 99 -0.18 -14.11 2.85
N LEU A 100 0.11 -13.36 3.92
CA LEU A 100 -0.73 -13.31 5.11
C LEU A 100 -2.15 -12.82 4.79
N PHE A 101 -2.26 -11.71 4.06
CA PHE A 101 -3.57 -11.16 3.66
C PHE A 101 -4.31 -12.08 2.69
N LEU A 102 -3.63 -12.73 1.75
CA LEU A 102 -4.24 -13.71 0.84
C LEU A 102 -4.77 -14.93 1.60
N ASN A 103 -4.03 -15.41 2.61
CA ASN A 103 -4.50 -16.50 3.48
C ASN A 103 -5.73 -16.09 4.29
N PHE A 104 -5.75 -14.87 4.83
CA PHE A 104 -6.93 -14.33 5.51
C PHE A 104 -8.13 -14.21 4.56
N TYR A 105 -7.91 -13.71 3.34
CA TYR A 105 -8.94 -13.59 2.32
C TYR A 105 -9.50 -14.95 1.86
N ARG A 106 -8.64 -15.96 1.69
CA ARG A 106 -9.05 -17.34 1.38
C ARG A 106 -9.89 -17.94 2.49
N LYS A 107 -9.46 -17.80 3.75
CA LYS A 107 -10.22 -18.26 4.93
C LYS A 107 -11.59 -17.59 5.01
N TYR A 108 -11.64 -16.32 4.63
CA TYR A 108 -12.86 -15.53 4.61
C TYR A 108 -13.83 -15.93 3.48
N LYS A 109 -13.31 -16.21 2.27
CA LYS A 109 -14.13 -16.66 1.12
C LYS A 109 -14.69 -18.08 1.30
N LYS A 110 -14.01 -18.92 2.09
CA LYS A 110 -14.48 -20.27 2.46
C LYS A 110 -15.62 -20.29 3.48
N LYS A 111 -15.95 -19.14 4.07
CA LYS A 111 -16.99 -18.99 5.10
C LYS A 111 -18.16 -18.20 4.54
#